data_AF-A0A0P8W356-F1
#
_entry.id   AF-A0A0P8W356-F1
#
_cell.length_a   1.000
_cell.length_b   1.000
_cell.length_c   1.000
_cell.angle_alpha   90.00
_cell.angle_beta   90.00
_cell.angle_gamma   90.00
#
_symmetry.space_group_name_H-M   'P 1'
#
loop_
_entity.id
_entity.type
_entity.pdbx_description
1 polymer ?
#
loop_
_entity_poly.entity_id
_entity_poly.type
_entity_poly.pdbx_seq_one_letter_code
_entity_poly.pdbx_strand_id
1 'polypeptide(L)'
;MNELTVINHNGQLLIDSREVARITDKDHSNLMRDIRGYIDILDTPDSNLKAANFFIESTYMDRQNQERRCYLLTRKGCDMVANKMTGEKGGEMI
;
A
#
# COMPACT_ATOMS: atom_id res chain seq x y z
N MET A 1 15.99 14.18 7.23
CA MET A 1 15.48 14.44 5.87
C MET A 1 14.90 13.14 5.38
N ASN A 2 13.58 13.09 5.16
CA ASN A 2 12.93 11.90 4.63
C ASN A 2 12.55 12.21 3.19
N GLU A 3 13.38 11.73 2.26
CA GLU A 3 13.16 11.85 0.83
C GLU A 3 12.03 10.87 0.45
N LEU A 4 10.94 11.41 -0.08
CA LEU A 4 9.85 10.62 -0.66
C LEU A 4 10.45 9.73 -1.75
N THR A 5 10.47 8.42 -1.51
CA THR A 5 10.96 7.44 -2.48
C THR A 5 9.85 7.17 -3.50
N VAL A 6 9.87 7.94 -4.59
CA VAL A 6 8.98 7.76 -5.74
C VAL A 6 9.73 6.95 -6.80
N ILE A 7 9.21 5.77 -7.11
CA ILE A 7 9.79 4.88 -8.10
C ILE A 7 9.01 5.06 -9.39
N ASN A 8 9.67 5.54 -10.45
CA ASN A 8 9.06 5.61 -11.77
C ASN A 8 9.33 4.30 -12.52
N HIS A 9 8.31 3.47 -12.67
CA HIS A 9 8.40 2.23 -13.42
C HIS A 9 7.54 2.32 -14.68
N ASN A 10 8.20 2.42 -15.85
CA ASN A 10 7.55 2.45 -17.15
C ASN A 10 6.48 3.55 -17.32
N GLY A 11 6.73 4.74 -16.76
CA GLY A 11 5.79 5.87 -16.77
C GLY A 11 4.72 5.82 -15.67
N GLN A 12 4.74 4.79 -14.82
CA GLN A 12 3.89 4.71 -13.64
C GLN A 12 4.67 5.14 -12.42
N LEU A 13 4.11 6.13 -11.71
CA LEU A 13 4.62 6.54 -10.41
C LEU A 13 4.14 5.55 -9.36
N LEU A 14 5.11 4.89 -8.75
CA LEU A 14 4.94 3.97 -7.65
C LEU A 14 5.48 4.62 -6.37
N ILE A 15 4.80 4.39 -5.26
CA ILE A 15 5.18 4.94 -3.97
C ILE A 15 5.42 3.79 -3.00
N ASP A 16 6.53 3.86 -2.26
CA ASP A 16 6.83 2.87 -1.23
C ASP A 16 5.78 2.91 -0.10
N SER A 17 5.36 1.74 0.39
CA SER A 17 4.39 1.62 1.48
C SER A 17 4.78 2.40 2.74
N ARG A 18 6.08 2.60 2.99
CA ARG A 18 6.56 3.45 4.10
C ARG A 18 6.19 4.92 3.91
N GLU A 19 6.30 5.42 2.68
CA GLU A 19 5.92 6.80 2.39
C GLU A 19 4.40 6.96 2.43
N VAL A 20 3.66 5.98 1.90
CA VAL A 20 2.20 5.96 2.00
C VAL A 20 1.74 5.98 3.45
N ALA A 21 2.36 5.17 4.30
CA ALA A 21 2.09 5.15 5.74
C ALA A 21 2.31 6.54 6.38
N ARG A 22 3.40 7.23 6.02
CA ARG A 22 3.68 8.59 6.52
C ARG A 22 2.67 9.64 6.04
N ILE A 23 2.31 9.64 4.76
CA ILE A 23 1.35 10.64 4.22
C ILE A 23 -0.07 10.39 4.69
N THR A 24 -0.40 9.14 5.07
CA THR A 24 -1.70 8.77 5.63
C THR A 24 -1.73 8.80 7.16
N ASP A 25 -0.64 9.23 7.79
CA ASP A 25 -0.46 9.23 9.25
C ASP A 25 -0.82 7.88 9.90
N LYS A 26 -0.47 6.78 9.23
CA LYS A 26 -0.75 5.40 9.67
C LYS A 26 0.55 4.67 9.98
N ASP A 27 0.51 3.77 10.96
CA ASP A 27 1.65 2.88 11.20
C ASP A 27 1.87 1.95 9.98
N HIS A 28 3.12 1.83 9.56
CA HIS A 28 3.49 0.98 8.42
C HIS A 28 3.08 -0.49 8.64
N SER A 29 3.17 -1.01 9.86
CA SER A 29 2.74 -2.38 10.18
C SER A 29 1.24 -2.55 9.97
N ASN A 30 0.44 -1.54 10.33
CA ASN A 30 -1.01 -1.56 10.09
C ASN A 30 -1.32 -1.52 8.59
N LEU A 31 -0.68 -0.60 7.85
CA LEU A 31 -0.85 -0.53 6.39
C LEU A 31 -0.47 -1.86 5.71
N MET A 32 0.64 -2.49 6.13
CA MET A 32 1.06 -3.79 5.61
C MET A 32 0.01 -4.88 5.85
N ARG A 33 -0.66 -4.86 7.01
CA ARG A 33 -1.76 -5.79 7.32
C ARG A 33 -2.97 -5.53 6.42
N ASP A 34 -3.33 -4.28 6.20
CA ASP A 34 -4.44 -3.94 5.30
C ASP A 34 -4.15 -4.36 3.86
N ILE A 35 -2.93 -4.07 3.36
CA ILE A 35 -2.50 -4.46 2.01
C ILE A 35 -2.63 -5.96 1.82
N ARG A 36 -2.22 -6.77 2.80
CA ARG A 36 -2.40 -8.23 2.75
C ARG A 36 -3.87 -8.62 2.68
N GLY A 37 -4.74 -7.97 3.46
CA GLY A 37 -6.18 -8.18 3.38
C GLY A 37 -6.76 -7.80 2.02
N TYR A 38 -6.31 -6.69 1.43
CA TYR A 38 -6.71 -6.30 0.09
C TYR A 38 -6.24 -7.30 -0.96
N ILE A 39 -5.00 -7.78 -0.85
CA ILE A 39 -4.47 -8.81 -1.74
C ILE A 39 -5.35 -10.06 -1.64
N ASP A 40 -5.68 -10.54 -0.44
CA ASP A 40 -6.54 -11.72 -0.24
C ASP A 40 -7.92 -11.57 -0.88
N ILE A 41 -8.54 -10.38 -0.74
CA ILE A 41 -9.84 -10.07 -1.38
C ILE A 41 -9.72 -10.01 -2.91
N LEU A 42 -8.66 -9.38 -3.41
CA LEU A 42 -8.43 -9.15 -4.83
C LEU A 42 -7.97 -10.40 -5.58
N ASP A 43 -7.25 -11.30 -4.92
CA ASP A 43 -6.72 -12.56 -5.49
C ASP A 43 -7.78 -13.69 -5.51
N THR A 44 -9.05 -13.35 -5.26
CA THR A 44 -10.16 -14.31 -5.42
C THR A 44 -10.34 -14.69 -6.90
N PRO A 45 -10.65 -15.96 -7.21
CA PRO A 45 -10.74 -16.47 -8.59
C PRO A 45 -11.82 -15.77 -9.44
N ASP A 46 -12.83 -15.19 -8.81
CA ASP A 46 -13.91 -14.44 -9.46
C ASP A 46 -13.56 -12.95 -9.68
N SER A 47 -12.46 -12.46 -9.12
CA SER A 47 -12.02 -11.09 -9.26
C SER A 47 -11.20 -10.91 -10.54
N ASN A 48 -11.70 -10.09 -11.47
CA ASN A 48 -10.90 -9.62 -12.61
C ASN A 48 -9.77 -8.65 -12.19
N LEU A 49 -9.71 -8.26 -10.91
CA LEU A 49 -8.75 -7.31 -10.38
C LEU A 49 -7.58 -8.03 -9.72
N LYS A 50 -6.46 -8.14 -10.44
CA LYS A 50 -5.23 -8.67 -9.85
C LYS A 50 -4.66 -7.70 -8.82
N ALA A 51 -4.35 -8.20 -7.63
CA ALA A 51 -3.74 -7.40 -6.57
C ALA A 51 -2.41 -6.73 -7.01
N ALA A 52 -1.64 -7.39 -7.87
CA ALA A 52 -0.41 -6.87 -8.48
C ALA A 52 -0.58 -5.55 -9.25
N ASN A 53 -1.80 -5.20 -9.70
CA ASN A 53 -2.07 -3.91 -10.34
C ASN A 53 -2.20 -2.74 -9.35
N PHE A 54 -2.38 -3.04 -8.07
CA PHE A 54 -2.57 -2.08 -6.98
C PHE A 54 -1.33 -2.05 -6.07
N PHE A 55 -0.89 -3.24 -5.67
CA PHE A 55 0.18 -3.48 -4.71
C PHE A 55 1.21 -4.40 -5.36
N ILE A 56 2.41 -3.90 -5.57
CA ILE A 56 3.53 -4.67 -6.14
C ILE A 56 4.46 -5.06 -5.01
N GLU A 57 4.72 -6.35 -4.83
CA GLU A 57 5.69 -6.83 -3.83
C GLU A 57 7.08 -6.27 -4.14
N SER A 58 7.74 -5.76 -3.10
CA SER A 58 9.09 -5.24 -3.19
C SER A 58 9.84 -5.44 -1.88
N THR A 59 11.12 -5.12 -1.89
CA THR A 59 11.97 -5.21 -0.70
C THR A 59 12.78 -3.95 -0.55
N TYR A 60 13.09 -3.60 0.69
CA TYR A 60 13.98 -2.49 1.01
C TYR A 60 15.03 -2.95 2.00
N MET A 61 16.20 -2.34 1.90
CA MET A 61 17.27 -2.53 2.88
C MET A 61 17.04 -1.58 4.04
N ASP A 62 16.90 -2.13 5.24
CA ASP A 62 16.87 -1.33 6.47
C ASP A 62 18.25 -0.77 6.80
N ARG A 63 18.34 0.17 7.77
CA ARG A 63 19.61 0.71 8.29
C ARG A 63 20.59 -0.36 8.77
N GLN A 64 20.09 -1.53 9.14
CA GLN A 64 20.91 -2.69 9.52
C GLN A 64 21.31 -3.57 8.33
N ASN A 65 21.15 -3.10 7.09
CA ASN A 65 21.46 -3.84 5.87
C ASN A 65 20.66 -5.15 5.73
N GLN A 66 19.50 -5.21 6.41
CA GLN A 66 18.58 -6.34 6.39
C GLN A 66 17.49 -6.09 5.34
N GLU A 67 17.26 -7.09 4.49
CA GLU A 67 16.15 -7.06 3.54
C GLU A 67 14.82 -7.20 4.28
N ARG A 68 13.96 -6.20 4.13
CA ARG A 68 12.61 -6.17 4.69
C ARG A 68 11.62 -6.07 3.55
N ARG A 69 10.53 -6.85 3.65
CA ARG A 69 9.44 -6.80 2.68
C ARG A 69 8.70 -5.46 2.79
N CYS A 70 8.40 -4.86 1.65
CA CYS A 70 7.51 -3.72 1.50
C CYS A 70 6.60 -3.93 0.28
N TYR A 71 5.68 -2.99 0.06
CA TYR A 71 4.89 -2.96 -1.16
C TYR A 71 5.06 -1.62 -1.85
N LEU A 72 5.08 -1.64 -3.17
CA LEU A 72 4.99 -0.44 -3.99
C LEU A 72 3.53 -0.26 -4.40
N LEU A 73 2.95 0.86 -3.99
CA LEU A 73 1.58 1.20 -4.31
C LEU A 73 1.57 1.99 -5.62
N THR A 74 0.74 1.52 -6.55
CA THR A 74 0.41 2.32 -7.74
C THR A 74 -0.49 3.47 -7.34
N ARG A 75 -0.70 4.44 -8.23
CA ARG A 75 -1.71 5.49 -8.04
C ARG A 75 -3.09 4.92 -7.64
N LYS A 76 -3.48 3.77 -8.21
CA LYS A 76 -4.74 3.08 -7.87
C LYS A 76 -4.70 2.45 -6.47
N GLY A 77 -3.57 1.86 -6.09
CA GLY A 77 -3.37 1.31 -4.75
C GLY A 77 -3.43 2.39 -3.67
N CYS A 78 -2.78 3.54 -3.91
CA CYS A 78 -2.87 4.69 -3.01
C CYS A 78 -4.30 5.20 -2.87
N ASP A 79 -5.03 5.32 -3.99
CA ASP A 79 -6.43 5.73 -3.99
C ASP A 79 -7.33 4.77 -3.22
N MET A 80 -7.11 3.46 -3.37
CA MET A 80 -7.83 2.42 -2.61
C MET A 80 -7.55 2.54 -1.10
N VAL A 81 -6.30 2.70 -0.70
CA VAL A 81 -5.92 2.87 0.71
C VAL A 81 -6.56 4.14 1.28
N ALA A 82 -6.46 5.26 0.57
CA ALA A 82 -7.05 6.53 1.01
C ALA A 82 -8.58 6.48 1.12
N ASN A 83 -9.27 5.86 0.15
CA ASN A 83 -10.73 5.74 0.15
C ASN A 83 -11.25 4.70 1.15
N LYS A 84 -10.50 3.62 1.44
CA LYS A 84 -10.92 2.65 2.47
C LYS A 84 -10.68 3.19 3.88
N MET A 85 -9.63 4.00 4.08
CA MET A 85 -9.43 4.74 5.34
C MET A 85 -10.61 5.66 5.70
N THR A 86 -11.38 6.12 4.71
CA THR A 86 -12.62 6.89 4.97
C THR A 86 -13.87 6.00 5.05
N GLY A 87 -13.82 4.78 4.51
CA GLY A 87 -14.94 3.84 4.43
C GLY A 87 -15.17 2.93 5.64
N GLU A 88 -14.28 2.94 6.64
CA GLU A 88 -14.45 2.15 7.88
C GLU A 88 -14.99 2.97 9.07
N LYS A 89 -15.48 4.19 8.85
CA LYS A 89 -16.48 4.79 9.74
C LYS A 89 -17.89 4.34 9.33
N GLY A 90 -18.12 3.03 9.48
CA GLY A 90 -19.44 2.47 9.75
C GLY A 90 -19.74 2.45 11.26
N GLY A 91 -19.12 3.34 12.03
CA GLY A 91 -19.39 3.57 13.44
C GLY A 91 -20.12 4.89 13.62
N GLU A 92 -21.43 4.77 13.87
CA GLU A 92 -22.30 5.76 14.51
C GLU A 92 -22.84 6.91 13.64
N MET A 93 -24.09 6.73 13.20
CA MET A 93 -25.11 7.79 13.24
C MET A 93 -26.50 7.15 13.30
N ILE A 94 -26.95 6.80 14.50
CA ILE A 94 -28.26 7.11 15.11
C ILE A 94 -28.20 6.83 16.62
#